data_AF-A0A2M7RH03-F1
#
_entry.id   AF-A0A2M7RH03-F1
#
_cell.length_a   1.000
_cell.length_b   1.000
_cell.length_c   1.000
_cell.angle_alpha   90.00
_cell.angle_beta   90.00
_cell.angle_gamma   90.00
#
_symmetry.space_group_name_H-M   'P 1'
#
loop_
_entity.id
_entity.type
_entity.pdbx_description
1 polymer ?
#
loop_
_entity_poly.entity_id
_entity_poly.type
_entity_poly.pdbx_seq_one_letter_code
_entity_poly.pdbx_strand_id
1 'polypeptide(L)' 'MEDNNEEKCKKCGSKNIVMVEYSWDSPEHYDGVSEIQCNDCRARFGRWSCKELADGEIEKKFGRK' A
#
# COMPACT_ATOMS: atom_id res chain seq x y z
N MET A 1 19.33 -3.92 -18.22
CA MET A 1 17.87 -4.04 -18.42
C MET A 1 17.26 -3.37 -17.21
N GLU A 2 16.86 -2.11 -17.35
CA GLU A 2 16.19 -1.35 -16.30
C GLU A 2 14.81 -1.97 -16.06
N ASP A 3 14.68 -2.72 -14.96
CA ASP A 3 13.40 -3.18 -14.44
C ASP A 3 12.64 -1.95 -13.93
N ASN A 4 12.01 -1.23 -14.85
CA ASN A 4 10.98 -0.23 -14.57
C ASN A 4 9.76 -0.98 -14.03
N ASN A 5 9.84 -1.47 -12.79
CA ASN A 5 8.68 -1.90 -12.03
C ASN A 5 7.91 -0.64 -11.62
N GLU A 6 7.30 0.01 -12.62
CA GLU A 6 6.31 1.06 -12.43
C GLU A 6 5.20 0.45 -11.58
N GLU A 7 5.26 0.63 -10.27
CA GLU A 7 4.22 0.20 -9.35
C GLU A 7 2.93 0.91 -9.78
N LYS A 8 2.08 0.19 -10.51
CA LYS A 8 0.78 0.64 -10.99
C LYS A 8 -0.27 0.09 -10.06
N CYS A 9 -1.38 0.82 -9.94
CA CYS A 9 -2.54 0.30 -9.27
C CYS A 9 -3.00 -1.00 -9.93
N LYS A 10 -3.08 -2.10 -9.18
CA LYS A 10 -3.54 -3.40 -9.70
C LYS A 10 -5.04 -3.41 -10.05
N LYS A 11 -5.81 -2.44 -9.56
CA LYS A 11 -7.26 -2.34 -9.79
C LYS A 11 -7.62 -1.57 -11.06
N CYS A 12 -7.01 -0.40 -11.27
CA CYS A 12 -7.32 0.46 -12.42
C CYS A 12 -6.17 0.64 -13.41
N GLY A 13 -4.96 0.13 -13.11
CA GLY A 13 -3.78 0.30 -13.96
C GLY A 13 -3.16 1.70 -13.94
N SER A 14 -3.67 2.62 -13.11
CA SER A 14 -3.14 3.98 -13.00
C SER A 14 -1.75 3.99 -12.35
N LYS A 15 -0.86 4.86 -12.85
CA LYS A 15 0.46 5.13 -12.26
C LYS A 15 0.38 6.10 -11.09
N ASN A 16 -0.80 6.68 -10.84
CA ASN A 16 -1.01 7.63 -9.76
C ASN A 16 -1.26 6.88 -8.44
N ILE A 17 -0.20 6.26 -7.93
CA ILE A 17 -0.17 5.64 -6.61
C ILE A 17 0.77 6.41 -5.68
N VAL A 18 0.44 6.41 -4.40
CA VAL A 18 1.23 6.98 -3.33
C VAL A 18 1.50 5.92 -2.30
N MET A 19 2.69 5.98 -1.73
CA MET A 19 3.13 5.13 -0.65
C MET A 19 2.78 5.83 0.66
N VAL A 20 1.92 5.21 1.46
CA VAL A 20 1.45 5.76 2.73
C VAL A 20 2.21 5.07 3.85
N GLU A 21 2.81 5.87 4.70
CA GLU A 21 3.44 5.45 5.94
C GLU A 21 2.44 5.68 7.08
N TYR A 22 2.22 4.66 7.93
CA TYR A 22 1.37 4.86 9.10
C TYR A 22 1.98 5.89 10.03
N SER A 23 1.16 6.61 10.79
CA SER A 23 1.66 7.56 11.79
C SER A 23 2.35 6.82 12.94
N TRP A 24 3.32 7.47 13.61
CA TRP A 24 4.03 6.91 14.77
C TRP A 24 3.12 6.40 15.90
N ASP A 25 1.89 6.90 15.96
CA ASP A 25 0.87 6.48 16.93
C ASP A 25 0.20 5.13 16.58
N SER A 26 0.35 4.65 15.34
CA SER A 26 -0.20 3.35 14.94
C SER A 26 0.63 2.19 15.52
N PRO A 27 0.00 1.16 16.11
CA PRO A 27 0.71 -0.04 16.58
C PRO A 27 1.43 -0.77 15.44
N GLU A 28 0.95 -0.58 14.21
CA GLU A 28 1.51 -1.12 12.97
C GLU A 28 2.56 -0.22 12.32
N HIS A 29 2.89 0.94 12.91
CA HIS A 29 3.94 1.83 12.41
C HIS A 29 5.31 1.16 12.42
N TYR A 30 5.98 1.15 11.28
CA TYR A 30 7.38 0.75 11.16
C TYR A 30 8.10 1.75 10.26
N ASP A 31 9.43 1.71 10.28
CA ASP A 31 10.27 2.52 9.41
C ASP A 31 10.05 2.11 7.95
N GLY A 32 9.16 2.84 7.27
CA GLY A 32 8.88 2.69 5.85
C GLY A 32 7.41 2.57 5.47
N VAL A 33 7.20 2.49 4.16
CA VAL A 33 5.90 2.47 3.47
C VAL A 33 5.01 1.36 3.99
N SER A 34 3.93 1.69 4.67
CA SER A 34 3.04 0.71 5.28
C SER A 34 1.98 0.19 4.29
N GLU A 35 1.44 1.05 3.44
CA GLU A 35 0.46 0.71 2.42
C GLU A 35 0.69 1.51 1.13
N ILE A 36 0.06 1.09 0.04
CA ILE A 36 0.07 1.74 -1.26
C ILE A 36 -1.35 2.15 -1.59
N GLN A 37 -1.60 3.45 -1.75
CA GLN A 37 -2.91 3.99 -2.11
C GLN A 37 -2.89 4.55 -3.53
N CYS A 38 -3.89 4.21 -4.34
CA CYS A 38 -4.08 4.82 -5.65
C CYS A 38 -4.92 6.10 -5.53
N ASN A 39 -4.42 7.24 -5.98
CA ASN A 39 -5.20 8.49 -5.98
C ASN A 39 -6.32 8.51 -7.03
N ASP A 40 -6.24 7.63 -8.03
CA ASP A 40 -7.19 7.59 -9.15
C ASP A 40 -8.46 6.82 -8.79
N CYS A 41 -8.30 5.56 -8.34
CA CYS A 41 -9.43 4.70 -7.94
C CYS A 41 -9.62 4.59 -6.41
N ARG A 42 -8.77 5.25 -5.62
CA ARG A 42 -8.75 5.19 -4.14
C ARG A 42 -8.54 3.80 -3.56
N ALA A 43 -8.10 2.84 -4.37
CA ALA A 43 -7.78 1.50 -3.89
C ALA A 43 -6.53 1.52 -3.02
N ARG A 44 -6.56 0.78 -1.92
CA ARG A 44 -5.46 0.66 -0.97
C ARG A 44 -4.94 -0.76 -1.01
N PHE A 45 -3.63 -0.93 -1.00
CA PHE A 45 -2.95 -2.21 -1.07
C PHE A 45 -1.92 -2.31 0.03
N GLY A 46 -1.92 -3.40 0.76
CA GLY A 46 -0.86 -3.70 1.71
C GLY A 46 0.48 -3.92 1.00
N ARG A 47 1.56 -3.31 1.48
CA ARG A 47 2.89 -3.49 0.89
C ARG A 47 3.38 -4.93 1.05
N TRP A 48 3.10 -5.55 2.20
CA TRP A 48 3.58 -6.89 2.55
C TRP A 48 2.72 -8.00 1.94
N SER A 49 1.40 -7.90 2.07
CA SER A 49 0.48 -8.92 1.56
C SER A 49 0.13 -8.73 0.09
N CYS A 50 0.41 -7.57 -0.50
CA CYS A 50 -0.06 -7.18 -1.83
C CYS A 50 -1.60 -7.32 -1.99
N LYS A 51 -2.34 -7.32 -0.88
CA LYS A 51 -3.80 -7.48 -0.86
C LYS A 51 -4.47 -6.13 -0.87
N GLU A 52 -5.62 -6.06 -1.54
CA GLU A 52 -6.51 -4.90 -1.44
C GLU A 52 -7.03 -4.80 0.00
N LEU A 53 -6.85 -3.63 0.61
CA LEU A 53 -7.37 -3.28 1.93
C LEU A 53 -8.71 -2.56 1.74
N ALA A 54 -9.77 -3.06 2.38
CA ALA A 54 -11.06 -2.36 2.39
C ALA A 54 -10.98 -1.08 3.23
N ASP A 55 -11.90 -0.12 3.05
CA ASP A 55 -11.93 1.15 3.80
C ASP A 55 -11.94 0.89 5.33
N GLY A 56 -11.00 1.50 6.07
CA GLY A 56 -10.79 1.24 7.50
C GLY A 56 -9.94 0.01 7.85
N GLU A 57 -9.65 -0.90 6.90
CA GLU A 57 -8.67 -1.95 7.13
C GLU A 57 -7.24 -1.40 7.03
N ILE A 58 -6.39 -1.86 7.94
CA ILE A 58 -4.96 -1.59 7.98
C ILE A 58 -4.22 -2.92 7.87
N GLU A 59 -3.15 -2.91 7.08
CA GLU A 59 -2.29 -4.08 6.98
C GLU A 59 -1.51 -4.29 8.29
N LYS A 60 -1.77 -5.43 8.93
CA LYS A 60 -0.97 -5.93 10.04
C LYS A 60 0.50 -6.03 9.65
N LYS A 61 1.37 -5.49 10.51
CA LYS A 61 2.83 -5.64 10.47
C LYS A 61 3.24 -7.07 10.07
N PHE A 62 4.14 -7.18 9.09
CA PHE A 62 4.70 -8.45 8.56
C PHE A 62 3.68 -9.40 7.89
N GLY A 63 2.51 -8.93 7.48
CA GLY A 63 1.51 -9.79 6.82
C GLY A 63 1.01 -10.93 7.71
N ARG A 64 1.11 -10.78 9.04
CA ARG A 64 0.62 -11.78 9.99
C ARG A 64 -0.91 -11.86 9.91
N LYS A 65 -1.42 -13.06 9.64
CA LYS A 65 -2.86 -13.38 9.51
C LYS A 65 -3.57 -13.19 10.87
#